data_AF-A0A5A5RAX0-F1
#
_entry.id   AF-A0A5A5RAX0-F1
#
_cell.length_a   1.000
_cell.length_b   1.000
_cell.length_c   1.000
_cell.angle_alpha   90.00
_cell.angle_beta   90.00
_cell.angle_gamma   90.00
#
_symmetry.space_group_name_H-M   'P 1'
#
loop_
_entity.id
_entity.type
_entity.pdbx_description
1 polymer ?
#
loop_
_entity_poly.entity_id
_entity_poly.type
_entity_poly.pdbx_seq_one_letter_code
_entity_poly.pdbx_strand_id
1 'polypeptide(L)'
;MQIAIEQFRLSLARVRDLNAIHNSLKSQTTSALDVSDILRAALVLTVSALDYYIHEVVTLGMLEIYRGQRSEPSPTPNSSQSAFSRFQVSLNGARQERLIAISIGSWLENEIQQNYGSFFGQESRSISEVLPMIENLLTNKLNSNHWLEAEIREKLSYESYQQPDKIAEAIRLISAKKLWEEVASKLNKPAKDIKSQLSAIVDRRNKIAHEADIDPSYGIGNRWNIDENMVNDAVTFIEQLVENIHQVLEDIH
;
A
#
# COMPACT_ATOMS: atom_id res chain seq x y z
N MET A 1 1.90 0.05 10.24
CA MET A 1 1.15 0.27 8.97
C MET A 1 0.33 1.57 8.88
N GLN A 2 0.30 2.42 9.91
CA GLN A 2 -0.50 3.65 9.98
C GLN A 2 -0.33 4.62 8.79
N ILE A 3 0.90 4.80 8.29
CA ILE A 3 1.20 5.70 7.16
C ILE A 3 0.40 5.30 5.91
N ALA A 4 0.19 4.00 5.68
CA ALA A 4 -0.54 3.51 4.51
C ALA A 4 -2.02 3.92 4.54
N ILE A 5 -2.69 3.80 5.70
CA ILE A 5 -4.11 4.17 5.83
C ILE A 5 -4.30 5.69 5.75
N GLU A 6 -3.36 6.47 6.28
CA GLU A 6 -3.38 7.93 6.16
C GLU A 6 -3.24 8.38 4.72
N GLN A 7 -2.29 7.79 3.97
CA GLN A 7 -2.12 8.08 2.55
C GLN A 7 -3.34 7.67 1.71
N PHE A 8 -4.02 6.56 2.06
CA PHE A 8 -5.28 6.16 1.45
C PHE A 8 -6.39 7.19 1.69
N ARG A 9 -6.59 7.63 2.95
CA ARG A 9 -7.59 8.64 3.31
C ARG A 9 -7.37 9.96 2.58
N LEU A 10 -6.11 10.42 2.49
CA LEU A 10 -5.75 11.60 1.68
C LEU A 10 -6.08 11.40 0.20
N SER A 11 -5.89 10.19 -0.32
CA SER A 11 -6.23 9.87 -1.71
C SER A 11 -7.74 9.91 -1.95
N LEU A 12 -8.55 9.39 -1.03
CA LEU A 12 -10.01 9.48 -1.14
C LEU A 12 -10.56 10.88 -0.91
N ALA A 13 -9.91 11.71 -0.09
CA ALA A 13 -10.27 13.12 0.03
C ALA A 13 -10.18 13.82 -1.33
N ARG A 14 -9.08 13.62 -2.07
CA ARG A 14 -8.91 14.15 -3.44
C ARG A 14 -9.97 13.62 -4.42
N VAL A 15 -10.36 12.34 -4.29
CA VAL A 15 -11.45 11.77 -5.10
C VAL A 15 -12.79 12.46 -4.79
N ARG A 16 -13.09 12.73 -3.53
CA ARG A 16 -14.30 13.47 -3.13
C ARG A 16 -14.28 14.91 -3.64
N ASP A 17 -13.12 15.55 -3.66
CA ASP A 17 -12.95 16.87 -4.25
C ASP A 17 -13.28 16.84 -5.76
N LEU A 18 -12.85 15.80 -6.49
CA LEU A 18 -13.23 15.62 -7.91
C LEU A 18 -14.74 15.46 -8.08
N ASN A 19 -15.40 14.67 -7.22
CA ASN A 19 -16.86 14.54 -7.25
C ASN A 19 -17.55 15.89 -6.96
N ALA A 20 -17.02 16.68 -6.03
CA ALA A 20 -17.55 18.01 -5.72
C ALA A 20 -17.37 18.98 -6.90
N ILE A 21 -16.21 18.95 -7.56
CA ILE A 21 -15.94 19.73 -8.78
C ILE A 21 -16.90 19.33 -9.89
N HIS A 22 -17.10 18.03 -10.12
CA HIS A 22 -18.08 17.53 -11.08
C HIS A 22 -19.48 18.10 -10.82
N ASN A 23 -19.97 18.00 -9.57
CA ASN A 23 -21.31 18.46 -9.21
C ASN A 23 -21.47 19.97 -9.39
N SER A 24 -20.44 20.72 -9.00
CA SER A 24 -20.41 22.17 -9.17
C SER A 24 -20.48 22.57 -10.65
N LEU A 25 -19.65 21.95 -11.50
CA LEU A 25 -19.65 22.21 -12.93
C LEU A 25 -20.97 21.80 -13.58
N LYS A 26 -21.48 20.60 -13.31
CA LYS A 26 -22.75 20.10 -13.84
C LYS A 26 -23.93 21.03 -13.53
N SER A 27 -23.93 21.67 -12.35
CA SER A 27 -24.96 22.64 -11.96
C SER A 27 -24.87 23.99 -12.68
N GLN A 28 -23.68 24.32 -13.21
CA GLN A 28 -23.37 25.60 -13.85
C GLN A 28 -23.29 25.52 -15.38
N THR A 29 -23.30 24.31 -15.95
CA THR A 29 -23.15 24.07 -17.39
C THR A 29 -24.39 23.42 -17.98
N THR A 30 -24.53 23.49 -19.31
CA THR A 30 -25.57 22.75 -20.03
C THR A 30 -25.06 21.36 -20.41
N SER A 31 -25.95 20.50 -20.91
CA SER A 31 -25.59 19.18 -21.45
C SER A 31 -24.68 19.22 -22.68
N ALA A 32 -24.35 20.41 -23.21
CA ALA A 32 -23.38 20.57 -24.28
C ALA A 32 -21.94 20.31 -23.81
N LEU A 33 -21.66 20.49 -22.52
CA LEU A 33 -20.39 20.11 -21.91
C LEU A 33 -20.56 18.78 -21.15
N ASP A 34 -19.95 17.72 -21.65
CA ASP A 34 -19.89 16.45 -20.93
C ASP A 34 -18.80 16.50 -19.85
N VAL A 35 -19.24 16.51 -18.59
CA VAL A 35 -18.35 16.49 -17.41
C VAL A 35 -18.16 15.09 -16.84
N SER A 36 -18.77 14.05 -17.43
CA SER A 36 -18.75 12.68 -16.88
C SER A 36 -17.36 12.04 -16.88
N ASP A 37 -16.38 12.58 -17.62
CA ASP A 37 -14.98 12.18 -17.50
C ASP A 37 -14.36 12.48 -16.12
N ILE A 38 -14.87 13.49 -15.40
CA ILE A 38 -14.45 13.75 -14.02
C ILE A 38 -14.86 12.59 -13.10
N LEU A 39 -16.07 12.06 -13.28
CA LEU A 39 -16.54 10.88 -12.55
C LEU A 39 -15.73 9.62 -12.90
N ARG A 40 -15.36 9.47 -14.18
CA ARG A 40 -14.52 8.34 -14.61
C ARG A 40 -13.13 8.40 -14.01
N ALA A 41 -12.52 9.58 -14.00
CA ALA A 41 -11.25 9.81 -13.33
C ALA A 41 -11.34 9.52 -11.83
N ALA A 42 -12.40 9.99 -11.16
CA ALA A 42 -12.65 9.72 -9.74
C ALA A 42 -12.75 8.21 -9.45
N LEU A 43 -13.47 7.45 -10.27
CA LEU A 43 -13.57 5.99 -10.12
C LEU A 43 -12.22 5.29 -10.30
N VAL A 44 -11.46 5.66 -11.33
CA VAL A 44 -10.12 5.10 -11.58
C VAL A 44 -9.18 5.41 -10.40
N LEU A 45 -9.19 6.63 -9.89
CA LEU A 45 -8.37 7.06 -8.76
C LEU A 45 -8.76 6.37 -7.44
N THR A 46 -10.04 6.04 -7.26
CA THR A 46 -10.53 5.26 -6.11
C THR A 46 -9.91 3.86 -6.09
N VAL A 47 -9.94 3.17 -7.22
CA VAL A 47 -9.36 1.81 -7.35
C VAL A 47 -7.83 1.86 -7.26
N SER A 48 -7.21 2.91 -7.79
CA SER A 48 -5.76 3.16 -7.64
C SER A 48 -5.36 3.35 -6.17
N ALA A 49 -6.16 4.08 -5.39
CA ALA A 49 -5.92 4.26 -3.95
C ALA A 49 -5.98 2.93 -3.18
N LEU A 50 -6.92 2.03 -3.51
CA LEU A 50 -6.98 0.68 -2.95
C LEU A 50 -5.73 -0.13 -3.31
N ASP A 51 -5.35 -0.16 -4.58
CA ASP A 51 -4.18 -0.92 -5.06
C ASP A 51 -2.90 -0.49 -4.33
N TYR A 52 -2.67 0.82 -4.28
CA TYR A 52 -1.55 1.41 -3.57
C TYR A 52 -1.56 1.08 -2.07
N TYR A 53 -2.72 1.19 -1.41
CA TYR A 53 -2.86 0.84 -0.01
C TYR A 53 -2.42 -0.60 0.26
N ILE A 54 -2.84 -1.57 -0.57
CA ILE A 54 -2.46 -2.97 -0.39
C ILE A 54 -0.95 -3.18 -0.58
N HIS A 55 -0.34 -2.54 -1.60
CA HIS A 55 1.12 -2.57 -1.77
C HIS A 55 1.86 -2.07 -0.54
N GLU A 56 1.44 -0.92 0.01
CA GLU A 56 2.10 -0.33 1.18
C GLU A 56 1.95 -1.20 2.42
N VAL A 57 0.74 -1.68 2.76
CA VAL A 57 0.57 -2.49 3.98
C VAL A 57 1.27 -3.83 3.91
N VAL A 58 1.33 -4.45 2.72
CA VAL A 58 2.07 -5.71 2.53
C VAL A 58 3.57 -5.46 2.65
N THR A 59 4.09 -4.41 2.02
CA THR A 59 5.52 -4.05 2.13
C THR A 59 5.90 -3.76 3.58
N LEU A 60 5.15 -2.89 4.27
CA LEU A 60 5.37 -2.56 5.66
C LEU A 60 5.25 -3.78 6.56
N GLY A 61 4.23 -4.62 6.35
CA GLY A 61 4.02 -5.82 7.15
C GLY A 61 5.13 -6.87 6.96
N MET A 62 5.66 -7.01 5.75
CA MET A 62 6.81 -7.89 5.50
C MET A 62 8.08 -7.37 6.18
N LEU A 63 8.31 -6.06 6.18
CA LEU A 63 9.43 -5.44 6.90
C LEU A 63 9.28 -5.58 8.42
N GLU A 64 8.07 -5.44 8.95
CA GLU A 64 7.76 -5.67 10.37
C GLU A 64 8.04 -7.13 10.77
N ILE A 65 7.67 -8.11 9.94
CA ILE A 65 7.99 -9.53 10.16
C ILE A 65 9.51 -9.75 10.15
N TYR A 66 10.20 -9.23 9.13
CA TYR A 66 11.65 -9.35 9.02
C TYR A 66 12.39 -8.77 10.24
N ARG A 67 11.89 -7.66 10.80
CA ARG A 67 12.43 -7.01 12.00
C ARG A 67 12.02 -7.68 13.32
N GLY A 68 11.18 -8.73 13.28
CA GLY A 68 10.64 -9.39 14.48
C GLY A 68 9.62 -8.55 15.24
N GLN A 69 9.08 -7.50 14.63
CA GLN A 69 8.04 -6.62 15.21
C GLN A 69 6.63 -7.18 15.01
N ARG A 70 6.48 -8.10 14.06
CA ARG A 70 5.25 -8.85 13.77
C ARG A 70 5.57 -10.33 13.66
N SER A 71 4.68 -11.19 14.16
CA SER A 71 4.83 -12.64 14.00
C SER A 71 4.61 -13.07 12.55
N GLU A 72 5.47 -13.95 12.05
CA GLU A 72 5.30 -14.57 10.74
C GLU A 72 4.01 -15.41 10.70
N PRO A 73 3.19 -15.31 9.63
CA PRO A 73 1.96 -16.09 9.52
C PRO A 73 2.24 -17.59 9.44
N SER A 74 1.38 -18.40 10.06
CA SER A 74 1.53 -19.86 10.00
C SER A 74 1.37 -20.41 8.57
N PRO A 75 2.06 -21.51 8.23
CA PRO A 75 1.86 -22.21 6.96
C PRO A 75 0.41 -22.66 6.75
N THR A 76 -0.01 -22.74 5.49
CA THR A 76 -1.30 -23.36 5.15
C THR A 76 -1.21 -24.88 5.34
N PRO A 77 -2.34 -25.60 5.51
CA PRO A 77 -2.33 -27.05 5.72
C PRO A 77 -1.58 -27.85 4.64
N ASN A 78 -1.43 -27.28 3.43
CA ASN A 78 -0.79 -27.92 2.28
C ASN A 78 0.67 -27.47 2.07
N SER A 79 1.28 -26.73 2.99
CA SER A 79 2.65 -26.23 2.87
C SER A 79 3.41 -26.33 4.18
N SER A 80 4.71 -26.64 4.11
CA SER A 80 5.61 -26.60 5.26
C SER A 80 6.12 -25.21 5.59
N GLN A 81 5.94 -24.24 4.67
CA GLN A 81 6.44 -22.87 4.81
C GLN A 81 5.29 -21.86 4.66
N SER A 82 5.39 -20.75 5.38
CA SER A 82 4.45 -19.63 5.24
C SER A 82 4.53 -19.02 3.83
N ALA A 83 3.56 -18.17 3.48
CA ALA A 83 3.67 -17.39 2.26
C ALA A 83 4.85 -16.40 2.32
N PHE A 84 5.11 -15.82 3.51
CA PHE A 84 6.27 -14.95 3.76
C PHE A 84 7.60 -15.66 3.47
N SER A 85 7.82 -16.84 4.06
CA SER A 85 9.07 -17.60 3.91
C SER A 85 9.33 -18.04 2.47
N ARG A 86 8.27 -18.27 1.68
CA ARG A 86 8.39 -18.60 0.25
C ARG A 86 8.61 -17.37 -0.63
N PHE A 87 8.49 -16.15 -0.10
CA PHE A 87 8.71 -14.93 -0.87
C PHE A 87 10.21 -14.74 -1.15
N GLN A 88 10.57 -14.89 -2.42
CA GLN A 88 11.96 -14.76 -2.86
C GLN A 88 12.30 -13.32 -3.26
N VAL A 89 13.46 -12.80 -2.87
CA VAL A 89 14.00 -11.49 -3.32
C VAL A 89 15.39 -11.67 -3.93
N SER A 90 15.83 -10.74 -4.77
CA SER A 90 17.21 -10.76 -5.26
C SER A 90 18.17 -10.38 -4.14
N LEU A 91 19.37 -10.96 -4.15
CA LEU A 91 20.44 -10.63 -3.20
C LEU A 91 21.38 -9.54 -3.72
N ASN A 92 21.08 -8.94 -4.87
CA ASN A 92 21.94 -7.92 -5.46
C ASN A 92 22.02 -6.67 -4.56
N GLY A 93 20.88 -6.19 -4.04
CA GLY A 93 20.84 -5.11 -3.06
C GLY A 93 21.59 -5.46 -1.76
N ALA A 94 21.39 -6.68 -1.24
CA ALA A 94 22.10 -7.15 -0.04
C ALA A 94 23.62 -7.13 -0.18
N ARG A 95 24.14 -7.48 -1.37
CA ARG A 95 25.57 -7.39 -1.67
C ARG A 95 26.09 -5.95 -1.59
N GLN A 96 25.34 -4.99 -2.13
CA GLN A 96 25.72 -3.58 -2.11
C GLN A 96 25.74 -3.03 -0.68
N GLU A 97 24.71 -3.31 0.12
CA GLU A 97 24.70 -2.92 1.53
C GLU A 97 25.84 -3.56 2.32
N ARG A 98 26.17 -4.83 2.06
CA ARG A 98 27.33 -5.47 2.68
C ARG A 98 28.64 -4.75 2.34
N LEU A 99 28.80 -4.25 1.13
CA LEU A 99 30.00 -3.49 0.74
C LEU A 99 30.09 -2.15 1.51
N ILE A 100 28.97 -1.47 1.71
CA ILE A 100 28.89 -0.27 2.54
C ILE A 100 29.16 -0.60 4.02
N ALA A 101 28.64 -1.74 4.50
CA ALA A 101 28.90 -2.20 5.86
C ALA A 101 30.37 -2.59 6.07
N ILE A 102 31.12 -3.01 5.04
CA ILE A 102 32.56 -3.29 5.17
C ILE A 102 33.37 -1.98 5.30
N SER A 103 32.88 -0.85 4.77
CA SER A 103 33.52 0.45 4.91
C SER A 103 33.12 1.21 6.19
N ILE A 104 32.99 0.51 7.33
CA ILE A 104 32.53 1.09 8.62
C ILE A 104 33.23 2.38 8.95
N GLY A 105 34.57 2.41 8.88
CA GLY A 105 35.35 3.60 9.21
C GLY A 105 34.91 4.83 8.41
N SER A 106 34.71 4.67 7.09
CA SER A 106 34.40 5.80 6.21
C SER A 106 32.99 6.37 6.44
N TRP A 107 31.97 5.52 6.53
CA TRP A 107 30.63 6.03 6.76
C TRP A 107 30.44 6.51 8.19
N LEU A 108 31.05 5.82 9.18
CA LEU A 108 30.96 6.22 10.58
C LEU A 108 31.61 7.60 10.76
N GLU A 109 32.83 7.80 10.23
CA GLU A 109 33.50 9.10 10.29
C GLU A 109 32.63 10.23 9.71
N ASN A 110 31.99 10.01 8.56
CA ASN A 110 31.10 10.99 7.95
C ASN A 110 29.88 11.30 8.85
N GLU A 111 29.19 10.27 9.37
CA GLU A 111 28.06 10.45 10.29
C GLU A 111 28.44 11.21 11.56
N ILE A 112 29.62 10.90 12.12
CA ILE A 112 30.15 11.58 13.30
C ILE A 112 30.44 13.05 12.99
N GLN A 113 31.10 13.34 11.86
CA GLN A 113 31.43 14.71 11.48
C GLN A 113 30.17 15.55 11.26
N GLN A 114 29.16 15.01 10.58
CA GLN A 114 27.92 15.74 10.27
C GLN A 114 27.03 15.95 11.49
N ASN A 115 26.83 14.91 12.31
CA ASN A 115 25.80 14.93 13.36
C ASN A 115 26.36 15.16 14.77
N TYR A 116 27.65 14.86 14.98
CA TYR A 116 28.28 14.86 16.30
C TYR A 116 29.62 15.62 16.34
N GLY A 117 29.95 16.43 15.31
CA GLY A 117 31.25 17.11 15.23
C GLY A 117 31.53 18.02 16.45
N SER A 118 30.50 18.68 17.00
CA SER A 118 30.62 19.51 18.20
C SER A 118 30.85 18.70 19.49
N PHE A 119 30.47 17.42 19.51
CA PHE A 119 30.63 16.54 20.67
C PHE A 119 32.09 16.33 21.07
N PHE A 120 33.00 16.37 20.09
CA PHE A 120 34.44 16.13 20.26
C PHE A 120 35.29 17.41 20.34
N GLY A 121 34.68 18.61 20.34
CA GLY A 121 35.39 19.85 20.04
C GLY A 121 36.24 20.48 21.14
N GLN A 122 36.13 20.06 22.42
CA GLN A 122 36.72 20.82 23.53
C GLN A 122 37.45 20.01 24.61
N GLU A 123 37.13 18.73 24.81
CA GLU A 123 37.79 17.88 25.82
C GLU A 123 37.85 16.42 25.37
N SER A 124 38.77 15.64 25.97
CA SER A 124 38.83 14.19 25.79
C SER A 124 37.52 13.56 26.25
N ARG A 125 36.92 12.70 25.43
CA ARG A 125 35.72 11.93 25.78
C ARG A 125 36.13 10.52 26.19
N SER A 126 35.50 10.02 27.25
CA SER A 126 35.64 8.62 27.66
C SER A 126 34.89 7.70 26.70
N ILE A 127 35.31 6.43 26.62
CA ILE A 127 34.62 5.40 25.83
C ILE A 127 33.15 5.27 26.27
N SER A 128 32.88 5.38 27.57
CA SER A 128 31.53 5.29 28.13
C SER A 128 30.60 6.41 27.63
N GLU A 129 31.14 7.60 27.33
CA GLU A 129 30.37 8.71 26.78
C GLU A 129 30.11 8.57 25.28
N VAL A 130 31.01 7.91 24.56
CA VAL A 130 30.91 7.71 23.10
C VAL A 130 30.08 6.47 22.76
N LEU A 131 30.05 5.47 23.64
CA LEU A 131 29.42 4.18 23.38
C LEU A 131 27.93 4.29 22.97
N PRO A 132 27.06 5.05 23.67
CA PRO A 132 25.65 5.16 23.30
C PRO A 132 25.44 5.76 21.90
N MET A 133 26.32 6.68 21.49
CA MET A 133 26.29 7.29 20.16
C MET A 133 26.64 6.27 19.08
N ILE A 134 27.72 5.50 19.27
CA ILE A 134 28.12 4.44 18.33
C ILE A 134 27.03 3.36 18.26
N GLU A 135 26.48 2.94 19.39
CA GLU A 135 25.38 1.97 19.45
C GLU A 135 24.17 2.44 18.64
N ASN A 136 23.76 3.71 18.78
CA ASN A 136 22.67 4.29 18.00
C ASN A 136 22.98 4.33 16.50
N LEU A 137 24.19 4.76 16.10
CA LEU A 137 24.60 4.82 14.69
C LEU A 137 24.60 3.42 14.04
N LEU A 138 25.15 2.42 14.74
CA LEU A 138 25.16 1.04 14.27
C LEU A 138 23.75 0.45 14.20
N THR A 139 22.94 0.66 15.24
CA THR A 139 21.55 0.19 15.28
C THR A 139 20.74 0.77 14.12
N ASN A 140 20.85 2.07 13.88
CA ASN A 140 20.17 2.72 12.76
C ASN A 140 20.63 2.17 11.40
N LYS A 141 21.94 1.98 11.22
CA LYS A 141 22.52 1.47 9.97
C LYS A 141 22.20 0.00 9.71
N LEU A 142 22.06 -0.82 10.75
CA LEU A 142 21.67 -2.23 10.62
C LEU A 142 20.15 -2.37 10.42
N ASN A 143 19.36 -1.44 10.97
CA ASN A 143 17.91 -1.44 10.82
C ASN A 143 17.42 -0.80 9.52
N SER A 144 18.27 -0.04 8.82
CA SER A 144 17.99 0.50 7.49
C SER A 144 17.96 -0.65 6.47
N ASN A 145 16.89 -1.45 6.50
CA ASN A 145 16.59 -2.55 5.58
C ASN A 145 16.14 -2.00 4.21
N HIS A 146 16.82 -0.96 3.72
CA HIS A 146 16.40 -0.18 2.56
C HIS A 146 16.54 -1.02 1.29
N TRP A 147 17.60 -1.82 1.17
CA TRP A 147 17.72 -2.77 0.07
C TRP A 147 16.55 -3.76 0.02
N LEU A 148 16.15 -4.30 1.17
CA LEU A 148 15.09 -5.31 1.24
C LEU A 148 13.74 -4.68 0.90
N GLU A 149 13.48 -3.49 1.42
CA GLU A 149 12.29 -2.73 1.04
C GLU A 149 12.24 -2.47 -0.48
N ALA A 150 13.36 -2.03 -1.07
CA ALA A 150 13.43 -1.78 -2.52
C ALA A 150 13.14 -3.06 -3.34
N GLU A 151 13.73 -4.20 -2.94
CA GLU A 151 13.52 -5.49 -3.62
C GLU A 151 12.09 -6.01 -3.45
N ILE A 152 11.49 -5.87 -2.27
CA ILE A 152 10.08 -6.21 -2.03
C ILE A 152 9.19 -5.34 -2.93
N ARG A 153 9.40 -4.03 -2.94
CA ARG A 153 8.62 -3.10 -3.76
C ARG A 153 8.76 -3.38 -5.25
N GLU A 154 9.97 -3.60 -5.74
CA GLU A 154 10.21 -3.97 -7.13
C GLU A 154 9.45 -5.24 -7.49
N LYS A 155 9.58 -6.29 -6.68
CA LYS A 155 8.91 -7.56 -6.95
C LYS A 155 7.39 -7.45 -6.91
N LEU A 156 6.84 -6.73 -5.93
CA LEU A 156 5.39 -6.55 -5.82
C LEU A 156 4.85 -5.65 -6.94
N SER A 157 5.64 -4.71 -7.48
CA SER A 157 5.17 -3.74 -8.50
C SER A 157 4.61 -4.35 -9.79
N TYR A 158 4.96 -5.60 -10.09
CA TYR A 158 4.45 -6.35 -11.26
C TYR A 158 3.04 -6.92 -11.02
N GLU A 159 2.54 -6.88 -9.79
CA GLU A 159 1.21 -7.36 -9.41
C GLU A 159 0.26 -6.19 -9.19
N SER A 160 -1.02 -6.41 -9.53
CA SER A 160 -2.09 -5.49 -9.18
C SER A 160 -3.00 -6.11 -8.11
N TYR A 161 -3.20 -5.37 -7.02
CA TYR A 161 -3.95 -5.79 -5.86
C TYR A 161 -5.32 -5.13 -5.78
N GLN A 162 -6.11 -5.35 -6.83
CA GLN A 162 -7.48 -4.83 -6.94
C GLN A 162 -8.53 -5.93 -6.86
N GLN A 163 -8.26 -7.08 -7.50
CA GLN A 163 -9.18 -8.20 -7.49
C GLN A 163 -9.17 -8.89 -6.11
N PRO A 164 -10.32 -9.41 -5.63
CA PRO A 164 -10.42 -9.94 -4.28
C PRO A 164 -9.41 -11.06 -3.95
N ASP A 165 -9.15 -11.95 -4.91
CA ASP A 165 -8.23 -13.06 -4.68
C ASP A 165 -6.77 -12.60 -4.66
N LYS A 166 -6.40 -11.62 -5.50
CA LYS A 166 -5.07 -10.99 -5.49
C LYS A 166 -4.79 -10.26 -4.18
N ILE A 167 -5.79 -9.54 -3.64
CA ILE A 167 -5.68 -8.90 -2.33
C ILE A 167 -5.48 -9.94 -1.21
N ALA A 168 -6.22 -11.05 -1.24
CA ALA A 168 -6.08 -12.12 -0.26
C ALA A 168 -4.72 -12.83 -0.34
N GLU A 169 -4.20 -13.05 -1.54
CA GLU A 169 -2.87 -13.60 -1.77
C GLU A 169 -1.78 -12.69 -1.19
N ALA A 170 -1.88 -11.37 -1.45
CA ALA A 170 -0.93 -10.39 -0.93
C ALA A 170 -0.97 -10.32 0.61
N ILE A 171 -2.15 -10.23 1.20
CA ILE A 171 -2.32 -10.20 2.66
C ILE A 171 -1.85 -11.49 3.33
N ARG A 172 -1.89 -12.63 2.63
CA ARG A 172 -1.37 -13.91 3.16
C ARG A 172 0.13 -13.85 3.46
N LEU A 173 0.88 -12.96 2.81
CA LEU A 173 2.30 -12.73 3.11
C LEU A 173 2.52 -12.18 4.52
N ILE A 174 1.51 -11.52 5.10
CA ILE A 174 1.66 -10.81 6.38
C ILE A 174 0.66 -11.26 7.46
N SER A 175 -0.33 -12.08 7.12
CA SER A 175 -1.39 -12.50 8.03
C SER A 175 -1.89 -13.91 7.76
N ALA A 176 -2.11 -14.68 8.84
CA ALA A 176 -2.73 -16.00 8.77
C ALA A 176 -4.27 -15.95 8.71
N LYS A 177 -4.87 -14.79 9.03
CA LYS A 177 -6.32 -14.61 9.06
C LYS A 177 -6.93 -14.85 7.68
N LYS A 178 -8.16 -15.36 7.65
CA LYS A 178 -8.93 -15.48 6.42
C LYS A 178 -9.62 -14.16 6.13
N LEU A 179 -8.90 -13.26 5.44
CA LEU A 179 -9.28 -11.87 5.18
C LEU A 179 -10.78 -11.66 4.96
N TRP A 180 -11.37 -12.35 3.99
CA TRP A 180 -12.76 -12.12 3.59
C TRP A 180 -13.79 -12.60 4.62
N GLU A 181 -13.45 -13.60 5.46
CA GLU A 181 -14.31 -14.02 6.57
C GLU A 181 -14.29 -12.96 7.69
N GLU A 182 -13.11 -12.41 8.00
CA GLU A 182 -12.95 -11.33 8.99
C GLU A 182 -13.66 -10.04 8.58
N VAL A 183 -13.45 -9.61 7.33
CA VAL A 183 -14.09 -8.41 6.78
C VAL A 183 -15.60 -8.59 6.68
N ALA A 184 -16.07 -9.79 6.29
CA ALA A 184 -17.51 -10.10 6.27
C ALA A 184 -18.15 -9.99 7.66
N SER A 185 -17.46 -10.48 8.69
CA SER A 185 -17.90 -10.36 10.08
C SER A 185 -18.03 -8.89 10.49
N LYS A 186 -16.99 -8.07 10.24
CA LYS A 186 -17.01 -6.64 10.62
C LYS A 186 -18.03 -5.81 9.83
N LEU A 187 -18.23 -6.09 8.54
CA LEU A 187 -19.20 -5.38 7.69
C LEU A 187 -20.64 -5.89 7.84
N ASN A 188 -20.86 -6.99 8.58
CA ASN A 188 -22.14 -7.70 8.65
C ASN A 188 -22.73 -7.98 7.26
N LYS A 189 -21.87 -8.43 6.34
CA LYS A 189 -22.22 -8.74 4.93
C LYS A 189 -21.55 -10.04 4.51
N PRO A 190 -22.21 -10.89 3.69
CA PRO A 190 -21.59 -12.09 3.18
C PRO A 190 -20.30 -11.78 2.41
N ALA A 191 -19.24 -12.57 2.65
CA ALA A 191 -17.96 -12.43 1.95
C ALA A 191 -18.13 -12.46 0.42
N LYS A 192 -19.05 -13.30 -0.07
CA LYS A 192 -19.38 -13.38 -1.50
C LYS A 192 -19.85 -12.04 -2.06
N ASP A 193 -20.73 -11.35 -1.35
CA ASP A 193 -21.32 -10.10 -1.83
C ASP A 193 -20.28 -8.98 -1.83
N ILE A 194 -19.42 -8.93 -0.80
CA ILE A 194 -18.28 -8.00 -0.73
C ILE A 194 -17.33 -8.22 -1.91
N LYS A 195 -16.96 -9.48 -2.17
CA LYS A 195 -16.10 -9.83 -3.31
C LYS A 195 -16.73 -9.44 -4.64
N SER A 196 -18.01 -9.77 -4.85
CA SER A 196 -18.73 -9.44 -6.07
C SER A 196 -18.85 -7.94 -6.29
N GLN A 197 -19.11 -7.16 -5.24
CA GLN A 197 -19.17 -5.70 -5.31
C GLN A 197 -17.80 -5.11 -5.67
N LEU A 198 -16.71 -5.60 -5.05
CA LEU A 198 -15.35 -5.18 -5.39
C LEU A 198 -15.02 -5.50 -6.85
N SER A 199 -15.26 -6.74 -7.30
CA SER A 199 -15.01 -7.12 -8.69
C SER A 199 -15.79 -6.26 -9.68
N ALA A 200 -17.07 -5.96 -9.41
CA ALA A 200 -17.85 -5.08 -10.27
C ALA A 200 -17.27 -3.66 -10.40
N ILE A 201 -16.73 -3.11 -9.30
CA ILE A 201 -16.05 -1.80 -9.32
C ILE A 201 -14.75 -1.87 -10.14
N VAL A 202 -13.95 -2.91 -9.94
CA VAL A 202 -12.69 -3.11 -10.68
C VAL A 202 -12.97 -3.31 -12.17
N ASP A 203 -13.99 -4.08 -12.53
CA ASP A 203 -14.40 -4.31 -13.91
C ASP A 203 -14.88 -3.01 -14.56
N ARG A 204 -15.66 -2.18 -13.85
CA ARG A 204 -16.06 -0.86 -14.34
C ARG A 204 -14.83 0.03 -14.56
N ARG A 205 -13.84 0.02 -13.67
CA ARG A 205 -12.57 0.72 -13.84
C ARG A 205 -11.78 0.20 -15.03
N ASN A 206 -11.76 -1.11 -15.27
CA ASN A 206 -11.04 -1.73 -16.39
C ASN A 206 -11.64 -1.29 -17.72
N LYS A 207 -12.97 -1.19 -17.81
CA LYS A 207 -13.65 -0.61 -18.97
C LYS A 207 -13.13 0.79 -19.26
N ILE A 208 -12.99 1.65 -18.24
CA ILE A 208 -12.47 3.01 -18.40
C ILE A 208 -11.01 3.02 -18.83
N ALA A 209 -10.16 2.29 -18.10
CA ALA A 209 -8.70 2.40 -18.23
C ALA A 209 -8.12 1.60 -19.40
N HIS A 210 -8.75 0.48 -19.77
CA HIS A 210 -8.21 -0.45 -20.76
C HIS A 210 -9.08 -0.59 -22.01
N GLU A 211 -10.39 -0.34 -21.92
CA GLU A 211 -11.33 -0.54 -23.05
C GLU A 211 -11.84 0.80 -23.63
N ALA A 212 -11.16 1.92 -23.32
CA ALA A 212 -11.55 3.29 -23.71
C ALA A 212 -12.99 3.68 -23.30
N ASP A 213 -13.53 2.96 -22.32
CA ASP A 213 -14.90 3.02 -21.84
C ASP A 213 -15.99 2.82 -22.90
N ILE A 214 -15.70 2.11 -24.00
CA ILE A 214 -16.64 1.96 -25.11
C ILE A 214 -17.72 0.90 -24.78
N ASP A 215 -18.99 1.28 -24.96
CA ASP A 215 -20.12 0.35 -24.93
C ASP A 215 -20.38 -0.19 -26.35
N PRO A 216 -20.14 -1.49 -26.62
CA PRO A 216 -20.31 -2.06 -27.95
C PRO A 216 -21.78 -2.18 -28.38
N SER A 217 -22.73 -1.99 -27.47
CA SER A 217 -24.15 -2.29 -27.70
C SER A 217 -24.87 -1.27 -28.58
N TYR A 218 -24.37 -0.02 -28.65
CA TYR A 218 -25.05 1.10 -29.29
C TYR A 218 -24.30 1.70 -30.49
N GLY A 219 -23.26 1.04 -31.00
CA GLY A 219 -22.44 1.53 -32.12
C GLY A 219 -21.19 2.30 -31.70
N ILE A 220 -20.51 2.92 -32.68
CA ILE A 220 -19.18 3.54 -32.47
C ILE A 220 -19.29 4.81 -31.63
N GLY A 221 -18.44 4.93 -30.60
CA GLY A 221 -18.24 6.16 -29.83
C GLY A 221 -19.13 6.29 -28.59
N ASN A 222 -20.10 5.40 -28.38
CA ASN A 222 -20.89 5.38 -27.15
C ASN A 222 -20.06 4.81 -26.00
N ARG A 223 -20.20 5.43 -24.82
CA ARG A 223 -19.47 5.02 -23.62
C ARG A 223 -20.43 4.45 -22.58
N TRP A 224 -19.92 3.59 -21.71
CA TRP A 224 -20.69 3.08 -20.59
C TRP A 224 -21.21 4.23 -19.72
N ASN A 225 -22.48 4.13 -19.31
CA ASN A 225 -23.10 5.11 -18.43
C ASN A 225 -22.30 5.24 -17.11
N ILE A 226 -22.30 6.45 -16.56
CA ILE A 226 -21.74 6.75 -15.26
C ILE A 226 -22.51 7.93 -14.67
N ASP A 227 -22.84 7.82 -13.38
CA ASP A 227 -23.48 8.89 -12.64
C ASP A 227 -22.84 9.05 -11.25
N GLU A 228 -23.24 10.12 -10.57
CA GLU A 228 -22.72 10.50 -9.27
C GLU A 228 -22.95 9.43 -8.20
N ASN A 229 -24.09 8.75 -8.23
CA ASN A 229 -24.42 7.73 -7.24
C ASN A 229 -23.53 6.51 -7.42
N MET A 230 -23.35 6.04 -8.67
CA MET A 230 -22.45 4.93 -8.98
C MET A 230 -21.03 5.18 -8.46
N VAL A 231 -20.49 6.38 -8.65
CA VAL A 231 -19.14 6.72 -8.17
C VAL A 231 -19.10 6.90 -6.66
N ASN A 232 -20.07 7.61 -6.07
CA ASN A 232 -20.11 7.82 -4.61
C ASN A 232 -20.29 6.50 -3.84
N ASP A 233 -21.09 5.57 -4.37
CA ASP A 233 -21.28 4.24 -3.79
C ASP A 233 -19.99 3.43 -3.88
N ALA A 234 -19.28 3.49 -5.02
CA ALA A 234 -17.98 2.84 -5.17
C ALA A 234 -16.93 3.43 -4.21
N VAL A 235 -16.85 4.76 -4.08
CA VAL A 235 -15.93 5.45 -3.15
C VAL A 235 -16.22 5.05 -1.71
N THR A 236 -17.48 5.15 -1.30
CA THR A 236 -17.92 4.79 0.06
C THR A 236 -17.62 3.33 0.38
N PHE A 237 -17.91 2.43 -0.56
CA PHE A 237 -17.64 1.01 -0.39
C PHE A 237 -16.14 0.73 -0.27
N ILE A 238 -15.31 1.29 -1.14
CA ILE A 238 -13.85 1.08 -1.12
C ILE A 238 -13.25 1.65 0.17
N GLU A 239 -13.72 2.81 0.64
CA GLU A 239 -13.32 3.35 1.94
C GLU A 239 -13.64 2.38 3.08
N GLN A 240 -14.90 1.94 3.19
CA GLN A 240 -15.33 0.99 4.22
C GLN A 240 -14.52 -0.31 4.15
N LEU A 241 -14.29 -0.83 2.94
CA LEU A 241 -13.51 -2.03 2.75
C LEU A 241 -12.08 -1.86 3.26
N VAL A 242 -11.39 -0.79 2.85
CA VAL A 242 -9.99 -0.54 3.24
C VAL A 242 -9.86 -0.31 4.74
N GLU A 243 -10.76 0.45 5.35
CA GLU A 243 -10.77 0.65 6.81
C GLU A 243 -10.95 -0.66 7.57
N ASN A 244 -11.83 -1.55 7.09
CA ASN A 244 -12.03 -2.87 7.71
C ASN A 244 -10.84 -3.80 7.49
N ILE A 245 -10.23 -3.80 6.30
CA ILE A 245 -8.97 -4.53 6.05
C ILE A 245 -7.90 -4.03 7.02
N HIS A 246 -7.77 -2.72 7.19
CA HIS A 246 -6.79 -2.12 8.10
C HIS A 246 -6.98 -2.59 9.54
N GLN A 247 -8.21 -2.54 10.05
CA GLN A 247 -8.53 -3.04 11.40
C GLN A 247 -8.19 -4.52 11.56
N VAL A 248 -8.52 -5.36 10.58
CA VAL A 248 -8.21 -6.80 10.63
C VAL A 248 -6.69 -7.05 10.75
N LEU A 249 -5.87 -6.19 10.14
CA LEU A 249 -4.41 -6.28 10.16
C LEU A 249 -3.78 -5.72 11.44
N GLU A 250 -4.38 -4.70 12.06
CA GLU A 250 -3.96 -4.15 13.35
C GLU A 250 -4.38 -5.06 14.53
N ASP A 251 -5.48 -5.82 14.39
CA ASP A 251 -5.91 -6.85 15.35
C ASP A 251 -4.96 -8.08 15.41
N ILE A 252 -3.69 -7.98 14.95
CA ILE A 252 -2.68 -9.07 14.88
C ILE A 252 -1.57 -8.83 15.92
N HIS A 253 -1.93 -8.37 17.12
CA HIS A 253 -1.01 -8.24 18.25
C HIS A 253 -1.21 -9.35 19.27
#